data_AF-A0A6J4P4F1-F1
#
_entry.id   AF-A0A6J4P4F1-F1
#
_cell.length_a   1.000
_cell.length_b   1.000
_cell.length_c   1.000
_cell.angle_alpha   90.00
_cell.angle_beta   90.00
_cell.angle_gamma   90.00
#
_symmetry.space_group_name_H-M   'P 1'
#
loop_
_entity.id
_entity.type
_entity.pdbx_description
1 polymer ?
#
loop_
_entity_poly.entity_id
_entity_poly.type
_entity_poly.pdbx_seq_one_letter_code
_entity_poly.pdbx_strand_id
1 'polypeptide(L)'
;MDFLGNLIGGDRREEYRDFTNRYDEGAPYDRISDEEARNRYQEVAPNLSEEDYQLSAREAFTRMSPEERVEFGRLLREESQQQGYGDFVDRDHDGQDDRFQDPDYLAGMTSRMHRERPDLLASLMGGVMGGGGGGLMGGMMGGGMTGGGGASGGGGMLGNPVAKAAMAGIASMAAKKMMGGR
;
A
#
# COMPACT_ATOMS: atom_id res chain seq x y z
N MET A 1 0.98 -8.46 36.32
CA MET A 1 0.62 -9.43 35.26
C MET A 1 1.15 -8.80 33.97
N ASP A 2 2.46 -8.89 33.74
CA ASP A 2 3.19 -8.02 32.80
C ASP A 2 4.09 -8.82 31.86
N PHE A 3 3.63 -10.02 31.47
CA PHE A 3 4.32 -10.88 30.52
C PHE A 3 3.76 -10.74 29.09
N LEU A 4 2.54 -10.21 28.95
CA LEU A 4 1.86 -10.01 27.67
C LEU A 4 2.26 -8.70 26.97
N GLY A 5 2.83 -7.73 27.69
CA GLY A 5 3.30 -6.46 27.10
C GLY A 5 4.70 -6.53 26.47
N ASN A 6 5.56 -7.43 26.95
CA ASN A 6 6.94 -7.57 26.47
C ASN A 6 7.12 -8.60 25.35
N LEU A 7 6.17 -9.53 25.17
CA LEU A 7 6.19 -10.48 24.05
C LEU A 7 5.83 -9.78 22.73
N ILE A 8 4.79 -8.92 22.75
CA ILE A 8 4.28 -8.17 21.59
C ILE A 8 5.30 -7.15 21.01
N GLY A 9 6.28 -6.70 21.79
CA GLY A 9 7.30 -5.74 21.35
C GLY A 9 8.60 -6.35 20.78
N GLY A 10 8.89 -7.61 21.15
CA GLY A 10 10.03 -8.38 20.62
C GLY A 10 9.69 -9.02 19.27
N ASP A 11 8.51 -9.64 19.19
CA ASP A 11 7.99 -10.28 17.98
C ASP A 11 7.90 -9.28 16.82
N ARG A 12 7.44 -8.05 17.09
CA ARG A 12 7.21 -7.04 16.04
C ARG A 12 8.48 -6.62 15.29
N ARG A 13 9.64 -6.57 15.95
CA ARG A 13 10.92 -6.24 15.26
C ARG A 13 11.40 -7.38 14.39
N GLU A 14 11.22 -8.62 14.83
CA GLU A 14 11.53 -9.80 14.03
C GLU A 14 10.61 -9.91 12.83
N GLU A 15 9.32 -9.63 13.02
CA GLU A 15 8.34 -9.57 11.93
C GLU A 15 8.70 -8.50 10.88
N TYR A 16 9.09 -7.29 11.29
CA TYR A 16 9.54 -6.27 10.35
C TYR A 16 10.81 -6.69 9.61
N ARG A 17 11.77 -7.31 10.31
CA ARG A 17 12.99 -7.80 9.68
C ARG A 17 12.67 -8.87 8.64
N ASP A 18 11.85 -9.86 9.00
CA ASP A 18 11.40 -10.91 8.11
C ASP A 18 10.65 -10.35 6.89
N PHE A 19 9.71 -9.42 7.10
CA PHE A 19 9.00 -8.72 6.04
C PHE A 19 9.97 -8.00 5.08
N THR A 20 10.93 -7.25 5.62
CA THR A 20 11.91 -6.51 4.81
C THR A 20 12.88 -7.43 4.07
N ASN A 21 13.25 -8.57 4.66
CA ASN A 21 14.07 -9.58 4.02
C ASN A 21 13.32 -10.25 2.86
N ARG A 22 12.06 -10.65 3.09
CA ARG A 22 11.18 -11.19 2.05
C ARG A 22 10.98 -10.20 0.89
N TYR A 23 10.92 -8.91 1.18
CA TYR A 23 10.86 -7.86 0.16
C TYR A 23 12.18 -7.72 -0.63
N ASP A 24 13.33 -7.87 0.01
CA ASP A 24 14.64 -7.80 -0.65
C ASP A 24 14.98 -9.04 -1.48
N GLU A 25 14.48 -10.21 -1.08
CA GLU A 25 14.77 -11.50 -1.72
C GLU A 25 14.12 -11.68 -3.10
N GLY A 26 13.24 -10.78 -3.53
CA GLY A 26 12.88 -10.67 -4.95
C GLY A 26 11.51 -10.11 -5.26
N ALA A 27 11.38 -9.65 -6.50
CA ALA A 27 10.11 -9.35 -7.13
C ALA A 27 9.37 -10.65 -7.54
N PRO A 28 8.03 -10.61 -7.58
CA PRO A 28 7.16 -9.51 -7.21
C PRO A 28 6.50 -9.81 -5.87
N TYR A 29 7.16 -9.57 -4.72
CA TYR A 29 6.47 -9.54 -3.40
C TYR A 29 5.53 -10.75 -3.17
N ASP A 30 5.79 -11.88 -3.83
CA ASP A 30 4.93 -13.08 -3.85
C ASP A 30 4.84 -13.67 -2.45
N ARG A 31 5.91 -13.46 -1.68
CA ARG A 31 6.06 -13.92 -0.31
C ARG A 31 5.45 -12.97 0.70
N ILE A 32 4.96 -11.80 0.28
CA ILE A 32 4.23 -10.85 1.10
C ILE A 32 2.76 -10.95 0.69
N SER A 33 1.85 -11.18 1.62
CA SER A 33 0.42 -11.16 1.25
C SER A 33 -0.08 -9.73 1.09
N ASP A 34 -1.18 -9.56 0.34
CA ASP A 34 -1.78 -8.24 0.11
C ASP A 34 -2.21 -7.60 1.43
N GLU A 35 -2.80 -8.42 2.31
CA GLU A 35 -3.18 -8.02 3.66
C GLU A 35 -1.98 -7.64 4.52
N GLU A 36 -0.87 -8.39 4.42
CA GLU A 36 0.36 -8.07 5.15
C GLU A 36 0.97 -6.75 4.66
N ALA A 37 1.08 -6.54 3.34
CA ALA A 37 1.57 -5.29 2.77
C ALA A 37 0.74 -4.09 3.24
N ARG A 38 -0.59 -4.22 3.21
CA ARG A 38 -1.51 -3.19 3.72
C ARG A 38 -1.31 -2.93 5.20
N ASN A 39 -1.34 -3.98 6.03
CA ASN A 39 -1.29 -3.83 7.47
C ASN A 39 0.02 -3.16 7.88
N ARG A 40 1.15 -3.57 7.29
CA ARG A 40 2.45 -2.92 7.53
C ARG A 40 2.48 -1.49 7.04
N TYR A 41 1.93 -1.20 5.87
CA TYR A 41 1.84 0.17 5.38
C TYR A 41 1.02 1.06 6.33
N GLN A 42 -0.15 0.60 6.80
CA GLN A 42 -0.99 1.34 7.74
C GLN A 42 -0.34 1.55 9.11
N GLU A 43 0.49 0.59 9.56
CA GLU A 43 1.24 0.72 10.81
C GLU A 43 2.36 1.75 10.70
N VAL A 44 3.04 1.82 9.56
CA VAL A 44 4.27 2.60 9.41
C VAL A 44 4.02 3.98 8.81
N ALA A 45 3.23 4.08 7.73
CA ALA A 45 3.04 5.32 6.97
C ALA A 45 2.58 6.54 7.81
N PRO A 46 1.68 6.43 8.80
CA PRO A 46 1.28 7.56 9.64
C PRO A 46 2.38 8.05 10.58
N ASN A 47 3.35 7.21 10.89
CA ASN A 47 4.44 7.50 11.83
C ASN A 47 5.68 8.10 11.13
N LEU A 48 5.69 8.15 9.80
CA LEU A 48 6.82 8.69 9.04
C LEU A 48 6.72 10.20 8.90
N SER A 49 7.88 10.86 8.92
CA SER A 49 8.01 12.22 8.43
C SER A 49 7.70 12.26 6.92
N GLU A 50 7.32 13.42 6.40
CA GLU A 50 7.12 13.63 4.96
C GLU A 50 8.34 13.21 4.14
N GLU A 51 9.53 13.64 4.58
CA GLU A 51 10.79 13.34 3.92
C GLU A 51 11.08 11.83 3.96
N ASP A 52 10.82 11.18 5.09
CA ASP A 52 11.02 9.74 5.22
C ASP A 52 10.06 8.93 4.36
N TYR A 53 8.80 9.35 4.30
CA TYR A 53 7.80 8.75 3.43
C TYR A 53 8.21 8.90 1.97
N GLN A 54 8.58 10.12 1.54
CA GLN A 54 8.98 10.39 0.16
C GLN A 54 10.21 9.58 -0.24
N LEU A 55 11.23 9.52 0.62
CA LEU A 55 12.42 8.73 0.35
C LEU A 55 12.06 7.24 0.24
N SER A 56 11.22 6.74 1.14
CA SER A 56 10.78 5.34 1.14
C SER A 56 9.98 5.00 -0.13
N ALA A 57 9.11 5.90 -0.56
CA ALA A 57 8.34 5.76 -1.80
C ALA A 57 9.23 5.78 -3.04
N ARG A 58 10.21 6.68 -3.10
CA ARG A 58 11.17 6.71 -4.22
C ARG A 58 11.94 5.41 -4.35
N GLU A 59 12.47 4.91 -3.23
CA GLU A 59 13.22 3.65 -3.21
C GLU A 59 12.33 2.46 -3.62
N ALA A 60 11.07 2.45 -3.19
CA ALA A 60 10.08 1.45 -3.62
C ALA A 60 9.81 1.51 -5.13
N PHE A 61 9.54 2.69 -5.68
CA PHE A 61 9.28 2.87 -7.10
C PHE A 61 10.52 2.60 -7.96
N THR A 62 11.72 2.90 -7.48
CA THR A 62 12.98 2.60 -8.17
C THR A 62 13.17 1.10 -8.39
N ARG A 63 12.65 0.27 -7.48
CA ARG A 63 12.69 -1.19 -7.59
C ARG A 63 11.62 -1.76 -8.53
N MET A 64 10.58 -1.00 -8.82
CA MET A 64 9.56 -1.38 -9.80
C MET A 64 10.08 -1.15 -11.22
N SER A 65 9.57 -1.92 -12.18
CA SER A 65 9.79 -1.66 -13.60
C SER A 65 9.09 -0.37 -14.06
N PRO A 66 9.56 0.29 -15.14
CA PRO A 66 8.86 1.44 -15.72
C PRO A 66 7.39 1.16 -16.01
N GLU A 67 7.07 -0.05 -16.48
CA GLU A 67 5.71 -0.49 -16.80
C GLU A 67 4.83 -0.57 -15.55
N GLU A 68 5.34 -1.19 -14.47
CA GLU A 68 4.64 -1.23 -13.17
C GLU A 68 4.43 0.18 -12.62
N ARG A 69 5.41 1.06 -12.74
CA ARG A 69 5.26 2.45 -12.30
C ARG A 69 4.15 3.19 -13.08
N VAL A 70 4.07 3.00 -14.39
CA VAL A 70 2.97 3.56 -15.21
C VAL A 70 1.63 2.98 -14.81
N GLU A 71 1.55 1.68 -14.58
CA GLU A 71 0.33 1.01 -14.15
C GLU A 71 -0.14 1.56 -12.79
N PHE A 72 0.78 1.77 -11.85
CA PHE A 72 0.50 2.41 -10.56
C PHE A 72 -0.08 3.82 -10.75
N GLY A 73 0.58 4.65 -11.55
CA GLY A 73 0.14 6.02 -11.81
C GLY A 73 -1.26 6.07 -12.44
N ARG A 74 -1.60 5.13 -13.33
CA ARG A 74 -2.93 5.01 -13.93
C ARG A 74 -4.00 4.71 -12.88
N LEU A 75 -3.76 3.73 -12.00
CA LEU A 75 -4.69 3.38 -10.91
C LEU A 75 -4.90 4.57 -9.97
N LEU A 76 -3.82 5.26 -9.63
CA LEU A 76 -3.87 6.41 -8.75
C LEU A 76 -4.68 7.56 -9.37
N ARG A 77 -4.52 7.78 -10.68
CA ARG A 77 -5.33 8.74 -11.43
C ARG A 77 -6.81 8.35 -11.41
N GLU A 78 -7.12 7.09 -11.71
CA GLU A 78 -8.50 6.59 -11.74
C GLU A 78 -9.18 6.75 -10.39
N GLU A 79 -8.51 6.39 -9.30
CA GLU A 79 -9.01 6.58 -7.94
C GLU A 79 -9.20 8.07 -7.61
N SER A 80 -8.21 8.90 -7.96
CA SER A 80 -8.29 10.34 -7.74
C SER A 80 -9.46 10.97 -8.50
N GLN A 81 -9.67 10.59 -9.76
CA GLN A 81 -10.81 11.06 -10.56
C GLN A 81 -12.15 10.61 -9.97
N GLN A 82 -12.27 9.35 -9.54
CA GLN A 82 -13.49 8.83 -8.91
C GLN A 82 -13.86 9.58 -7.63
N GLN A 83 -12.86 10.02 -6.86
CA GLN A 83 -13.08 10.81 -5.65
C GLN A 83 -13.23 12.32 -5.91
N GLY A 84 -13.16 12.77 -7.16
CA GLY A 84 -13.27 14.19 -7.53
C GLY A 84 -11.97 15.00 -7.39
N TYR A 85 -10.82 14.32 -7.31
CA TYR A 85 -9.46 14.86 -7.17
C TYR A 85 -8.58 14.64 -8.42
N GLY A 86 -9.18 14.47 -9.60
CA GLY A 86 -8.43 14.24 -10.86
C GLY A 86 -7.37 15.31 -11.17
N ASP A 87 -7.59 16.56 -10.72
CA ASP A 87 -6.70 17.72 -10.86
C ASP A 87 -5.30 17.52 -10.25
N PHE A 88 -5.15 16.57 -9.32
CA PHE A 88 -3.87 16.30 -8.65
C PHE A 88 -2.88 15.55 -9.52
N VAL A 89 -3.38 14.71 -10.43
CA VAL A 89 -2.57 13.76 -11.20
C VAL A 89 -2.29 14.28 -12.61
N ASP A 90 -3.18 15.10 -13.17
CA ASP A 90 -3.04 15.71 -14.49
C ASP A 90 -2.99 17.24 -14.39
N ARG A 91 -1.91 17.79 -13.82
CA ARG A 91 -1.81 19.24 -13.53
C ARG A 91 -1.49 20.10 -14.76
N ASP A 92 -0.96 19.49 -15.81
CA ASP A 92 -0.54 20.13 -17.05
C ASP A 92 -1.42 19.76 -18.25
N HIS A 93 -2.42 18.89 -18.07
CA HIS A 93 -3.41 18.51 -19.09
C HIS A 93 -2.79 18.02 -20.40
N ASP A 94 -1.61 17.38 -20.32
CA ASP A 94 -0.86 16.97 -21.50
C ASP A 94 -1.28 15.59 -22.03
N GLY A 95 -2.06 14.84 -21.23
CA GLY A 95 -2.55 13.50 -21.58
C GLY A 95 -1.44 12.46 -21.77
N GLN A 96 -0.19 12.79 -21.41
CA GLN A 96 0.98 11.92 -21.56
C GLN A 96 1.57 11.59 -20.19
N ASP A 97 1.26 10.38 -19.76
CA ASP A 97 1.62 9.79 -18.48
C ASP A 97 3.07 9.27 -18.42
N ASP A 98 3.96 9.71 -19.32
CA ASP A 98 5.36 9.28 -19.34
C ASP A 98 6.09 9.63 -18.03
N ARG A 99 5.59 10.63 -17.31
CA ARG A 99 6.06 11.01 -15.97
C ARG A 99 5.78 9.96 -14.91
N PHE A 100 4.79 9.09 -15.09
CA PHE A 100 4.60 7.96 -14.18
C PHE A 100 5.74 6.95 -14.28
N GLN A 101 6.51 6.94 -15.37
CA GLN A 101 7.72 6.11 -15.46
C GLN A 101 8.83 6.61 -14.53
N ASP A 102 8.75 7.84 -14.04
CA ASP A 102 9.75 8.44 -13.16
C ASP A 102 9.46 8.10 -11.68
N PRO A 103 10.37 7.38 -10.98
CA PRO A 103 10.18 7.05 -9.58
C PRO A 103 10.17 8.27 -8.65
N ASP A 104 10.91 9.33 -8.97
CA ASP A 104 10.92 10.58 -8.18
C ASP A 104 9.57 11.31 -8.29
N TYR A 105 9.00 11.33 -9.50
CA TYR A 105 7.68 11.92 -9.72
C TYR A 105 6.59 11.16 -8.94
N LEU A 106 6.54 9.83 -9.06
CA LEU A 106 5.58 9.02 -8.32
C LEU A 106 5.72 9.18 -6.81
N ALA A 107 6.95 9.20 -6.30
CA ALA A 107 7.22 9.40 -4.87
C ALA A 107 6.72 10.77 -4.39
N GLY A 108 7.01 11.83 -5.13
CA GLY A 108 6.52 13.18 -4.79
C GLY A 108 5.00 13.26 -4.81
N MET A 109 4.38 12.64 -5.81
CA MET A 109 2.93 12.59 -5.96
C MET A 109 2.26 11.83 -4.80
N THR A 110 2.69 10.60 -4.49
CA THR A 110 2.12 9.81 -3.39
C THR A 110 2.38 10.44 -2.03
N SER A 111 3.53 11.08 -1.83
CA SER A 111 3.84 11.80 -0.58
C SER A 111 2.92 12.99 -0.35
N ARG A 112 2.58 13.72 -1.42
CA ARG A 112 1.62 14.81 -1.35
C ARG A 112 0.22 14.29 -1.05
N MET A 113 -0.20 13.23 -1.74
CA MET A 113 -1.50 12.59 -1.49
C MET A 113 -1.59 12.04 -0.07
N HIS A 114 -0.57 11.37 0.44
CA HIS A 114 -0.55 10.86 1.81
C HIS A 114 -0.74 11.97 2.84
N ARG A 115 -0.16 13.15 2.61
CA ARG A 115 -0.33 14.30 3.50
C ARG A 115 -1.72 14.92 3.41
N GLU A 116 -2.16 15.21 2.20
CA GLU A 116 -3.41 15.95 2.00
C GLU A 116 -4.61 15.03 2.22
N ARG A 117 -4.48 13.76 1.84
CA ARG A 117 -5.52 12.74 1.71
C ARG A 117 -4.99 11.34 2.02
N PRO A 118 -4.66 11.04 3.29
CA PRO A 118 -4.25 9.69 3.70
C PRO A 118 -5.31 8.65 3.35
N ASP A 119 -6.58 9.03 3.32
CA ASP A 119 -7.72 8.18 2.97
C ASP A 119 -7.75 7.76 1.50
N LEU A 120 -7.12 8.52 0.58
CA LEU A 120 -7.17 8.22 -0.85
C LEU A 120 -6.31 6.99 -1.19
N LEU A 121 -5.11 6.90 -0.62
CA LEU A 121 -4.27 5.70 -0.72
C LEU A 121 -4.91 4.52 0.03
N ALA A 122 -5.59 4.77 1.15
CA ALA A 122 -6.35 3.75 1.85
C ALA A 122 -7.56 3.26 1.03
N SER A 123 -8.20 4.12 0.24
CA SER A 123 -9.30 3.78 -0.66
C SER A 123 -8.82 2.98 -1.86
N LEU A 124 -7.69 3.38 -2.48
CA LEU A 124 -7.00 2.57 -3.50
C LEU A 124 -6.70 1.16 -2.97
N MET A 125 -6.42 1.04 -1.67
CA MET A 125 -6.10 -0.21 -0.97
C MET A 125 -7.34 -0.95 -0.42
N GLY A 126 -8.47 -0.26 -0.28
CA GLY A 126 -9.73 -0.76 0.25
C GLY A 126 -10.82 -0.92 -0.80
N GLY A 127 -10.48 -0.66 -2.07
CA GLY A 127 -11.37 -0.52 -3.21
C GLY A 127 -12.01 -1.82 -3.70
N VAL A 128 -12.79 -2.46 -2.83
CA VAL A 128 -14.06 -3.18 -3.12
C VAL A 128 -15.07 -3.05 -1.95
N MET A 129 -14.71 -2.51 -0.78
CA MET A 129 -15.65 -2.35 0.35
C MET A 129 -15.60 -0.94 0.95
N GLY A 130 -15.97 0.08 0.18
CA GLY A 130 -15.81 1.46 0.66
C GLY A 130 -16.62 2.59 0.01
N GLY A 131 -17.71 2.29 -0.72
CA GLY A 131 -18.78 3.27 -0.94
C GLY A 131 -18.87 3.93 -2.33
N GLY A 132 -20.05 3.80 -2.96
CA GLY A 132 -20.48 4.74 -4.00
C GLY A 132 -21.43 4.23 -5.09
N GLY A 133 -22.68 3.87 -4.77
CA GLY A 133 -23.82 4.06 -5.70
C GLY A 133 -24.44 2.82 -6.38
N GLY A 134 -25.64 2.44 -5.94
CA GLY A 134 -26.67 1.85 -6.80
C GLY A 134 -26.88 0.33 -6.75
N GLY A 135 -27.51 -0.17 -5.68
CA GLY A 135 -28.00 -1.55 -5.62
C GLY A 135 -28.81 -1.82 -4.35
N LEU A 136 -30.10 -1.51 -4.39
CA LEU A 136 -31.08 -1.96 -3.40
C LEU A 136 -31.13 -3.50 -3.40
N MET A 137 -31.28 -4.12 -2.21
CA MET A 137 -32.03 -5.37 -1.93
C MET A 137 -31.26 -6.51 -1.21
N GLY A 138 -31.77 -6.85 0.00
CA GLY A 138 -31.66 -8.16 0.64
C GLY A 138 -30.51 -8.27 1.66
N GLY A 139 -30.68 -8.14 2.98
CA GLY A 139 -31.78 -8.66 3.78
C GLY A 139 -31.59 -10.15 4.05
N MET A 140 -31.11 -10.47 5.26
CA MET A 140 -31.46 -11.68 6.02
C MET A 140 -30.68 -12.98 5.71
N MET A 141 -30.38 -13.70 6.81
CA MET A 141 -29.76 -15.04 6.94
C MET A 141 -28.22 -15.07 6.85
N GLY A 142 -27.48 -15.60 7.82
CA GLY A 142 -27.82 -16.57 8.84
C GLY A 142 -26.96 -17.82 8.66
N GLY A 143 -26.10 -18.11 9.62
CA GLY A 143 -25.58 -19.47 9.85
C GLY A 143 -24.14 -19.75 9.44
N GLY A 144 -23.27 -19.84 10.45
CA GLY A 144 -22.47 -21.04 10.70
C GLY A 144 -21.12 -21.23 10.00
N MET A 145 -20.12 -21.58 10.81
CA MET A 145 -18.88 -22.33 10.47
C MET A 145 -17.86 -21.56 9.60
N THR A 146 -16.56 -21.52 9.85
CA THR A 146 -15.64 -22.45 10.50
C THR A 146 -14.29 -21.73 10.66
N GLY A 147 -13.55 -22.01 11.74
CA GLY A 147 -12.16 -21.59 11.85
C GLY A 147 -11.23 -22.34 10.90
N GLY A 148 -10.04 -21.80 10.69
CA GLY A 148 -8.93 -22.45 10.00
C GLY A 148 -7.89 -21.45 9.50
N GLY A 149 -6.72 -21.43 10.14
CA GLY A 149 -5.53 -20.80 9.58
C GLY A 149 -4.99 -21.63 8.41
N GLY A 150 -4.33 -20.96 7.46
CA GLY A 150 -3.64 -21.60 6.35
C GLY A 150 -3.81 -20.82 5.05
N ALA A 151 -2.69 -20.28 4.56
CA ALA A 151 -2.60 -19.51 3.34
C ALA A 151 -3.07 -20.29 2.10
N SER A 152 -3.93 -19.67 1.29
CA SER A 152 -3.94 -19.81 -0.17
C SER A 152 -5.07 -18.99 -0.81
N GLY A 153 -4.71 -18.03 -1.66
CA GLY A 153 -5.50 -17.71 -2.85
C GLY A 153 -6.81 -16.95 -2.65
N GLY A 154 -6.76 -15.77 -2.01
CA GLY A 154 -7.85 -14.80 -2.08
C GLY A 154 -7.85 -14.03 -3.41
N GLY A 155 -8.13 -14.73 -4.51
CA GLY A 155 -8.46 -14.08 -5.79
C GLY A 155 -9.81 -13.37 -5.67
N GLY A 156 -9.79 -12.14 -5.18
CA GLY A 156 -10.99 -11.34 -5.00
C GLY A 156 -10.66 -9.87 -4.91
N MET A 157 -10.50 -9.23 -6.08
CA MET A 157 -10.67 -7.79 -6.40
C MET A 157 -10.15 -6.72 -5.42
N LEU A 158 -9.37 -7.10 -4.41
CA LEU A 158 -8.45 -6.27 -3.61
C LEU A 158 -7.05 -6.23 -4.26
N GLY A 159 -6.96 -6.73 -5.51
CA GLY A 159 -5.78 -7.34 -6.10
C GLY A 159 -5.23 -6.58 -7.31
N ASN A 160 -4.51 -5.49 -7.04
CA ASN A 160 -3.57 -4.96 -8.00
C ASN A 160 -2.13 -5.25 -7.53
N PRO A 161 -1.37 -6.13 -8.23
CA PRO A 161 -0.02 -6.52 -7.81
C PRO A 161 0.94 -5.33 -7.75
N VAL A 162 0.70 -4.30 -8.56
CA VAL A 162 1.52 -3.10 -8.61
C VAL A 162 1.25 -2.18 -7.43
N ALA A 163 -0.01 -2.00 -7.03
CA ALA A 163 -0.33 -1.24 -5.82
C ALA A 163 0.29 -1.91 -4.59
N LYS A 164 0.18 -3.24 -4.51
CA LYS A 164 0.85 -4.04 -3.48
C LYS A 164 2.37 -3.85 -3.49
N ALA A 165 3.00 -3.87 -4.67
CA ALA A 165 4.43 -3.64 -4.85
C ALA A 165 4.90 -2.35 -4.19
N ALA A 166 4.21 -1.26 -4.53
CA ALA A 166 4.52 0.08 -4.07
C ALA A 166 4.37 0.16 -2.55
N MET A 167 3.28 -0.37 -2.00
CA MET A 167 3.00 -0.34 -0.56
C MET A 167 3.96 -1.21 0.24
N ALA A 168 4.19 -2.45 -0.19
CA ALA A 168 5.15 -3.34 0.44
C ALA A 168 6.55 -2.73 0.42
N GLY A 169 6.91 -2.03 -0.66
CA GLY A 169 8.16 -1.29 -0.75
C GLY A 169 8.24 -0.11 0.19
N ILE A 170 7.24 0.77 0.21
CA ILE A 170 7.20 1.92 1.11
C ILE A 170 7.29 1.45 2.56
N ALA A 171 6.46 0.46 2.93
CA ALA A 171 6.44 -0.11 4.28
C ALA A 171 7.77 -0.77 4.64
N SER A 172 8.41 -1.48 3.70
CA SER A 172 9.69 -2.14 3.93
C SER A 172 10.81 -1.14 4.15
N MET A 173 10.91 -0.13 3.28
CA MET A 173 11.94 0.91 3.40
C MET A 173 11.78 1.72 4.68
N ALA A 174 10.53 2.03 5.02
CA ALA A 174 10.20 2.73 6.24
C ALA A 174 10.49 1.89 7.49
N ALA A 175 10.12 0.60 7.50
CA ALA A 175 10.44 -0.33 8.58
C ALA A 175 11.95 -0.48 8.76
N LYS A 176 12.72 -0.57 7.67
CA LYS A 176 14.19 -0.57 7.71
C LYS A 176 14.75 0.69 8.35
N LYS A 177 14.22 1.87 8.04
CA LYS A 177 14.64 3.12 8.67
C LYS A 177 14.37 3.13 10.18
N MET A 178 13.18 2.69 10.59
CA MET A 178 12.83 2.61 12.00
C MET A 178 13.69 1.59 12.78
N MET A 179 14.06 0.48 12.15
CA MET A 179 14.90 -0.56 12.77
C MET A 179 16.41 -0.28 12.69
N GLY A 180 16.83 0.37 11.60
CA GLY A 180 18.21 0.60 11.22
C GLY A 180 18.74 1.98 11.56
N GLY A 181 17.94 2.82 12.24
CA GLY A 181 18.31 4.16 12.65
C GLY A 181 19.63 4.21 13.44
N ARG A 182 20.71 4.46 12.70
CA ARG A 182 21.99 5.02 13.14
C ARG A 182 22.50 5.94 12.04
#